data_AF-A0A3M1KFT6-F1
#
_entry.id   AF-A0A3M1KFT6-F1
#
_cell.length_a   1.000
_cell.length_b   1.000
_cell.length_c   1.000
_cell.angle_alpha   90.00
_cell.angle_beta   90.00
_cell.angle_gamma   90.00
#
_symmetry.space_group_name_H-M   'P 1'
#
loop_
_entity.id
_entity.type
_entity.pdbx_description
1 polymer ?
#
loop_
_entity_poly.entity_id
_entity_poly.type
_entity_poly.pdbx_seq_one_letter_code
_entity_poly.pdbx_strand_id
1 'polypeptide(L)'
;MDDLNESLKLRVPEQRLTSLSFCEATPRALQQWVSALPMANIGETAKQLYHAQTELNQLMIAPAQRFALMELIRDPVYFVCEELSKHFLNQPVVLPDKPRKIANLCQALQMNLANGYKHMVLDSLAPSYPEKVRRMLATACHRAISDLSRTILRASQLYSPSPTGVWLEIHQLFAFAEHNQLLRYAIEDNQNQFRNPSTIGDAYHRILMLGCAKPNQVRQRDLAML
;
A
#
# COMPACT_ATOMS: atom_id res chain seq x y z
N MET A 1 12.14 14.96 -22.75
CA MET A 1 10.67 14.70 -22.74
C MET A 1 10.38 13.21 -22.56
N ASP A 2 11.39 12.33 -22.63
CA ASP A 2 11.34 10.89 -22.28
C ASP A 2 11.94 10.57 -20.88
N ASP A 3 12.64 11.52 -20.26
CA ASP A 3 13.54 11.26 -19.13
C ASP A 3 12.85 10.82 -17.82
N LEU A 4 11.56 11.14 -17.63
CA LEU A 4 10.84 10.81 -16.39
C LEU A 4 10.39 9.34 -16.35
N ASN A 5 10.02 8.78 -17.50
CA ASN A 5 9.67 7.35 -17.61
C ASN A 5 10.94 6.48 -17.55
N GLU A 6 12.09 6.97 -18.04
CA GLU A 6 13.39 6.29 -17.91
C GLU A 6 13.99 6.35 -16.49
N SER A 7 13.44 7.18 -15.58
CA SER A 7 13.99 7.40 -14.23
C SER A 7 13.08 6.97 -13.08
N LEU A 8 12.01 6.22 -13.35
CA LEU A 8 11.10 5.72 -12.32
C LEU A 8 11.77 4.62 -11.47
N LYS A 9 12.33 4.99 -10.32
CA LYS A 9 13.09 4.11 -9.40
C LYS A 9 12.23 3.55 -8.27
N LEU A 10 11.13 2.89 -8.62
CA LEU A 10 10.30 2.18 -7.65
C LEU A 10 10.94 0.85 -7.26
N ARG A 11 11.11 0.60 -5.96
CA ARG A 11 11.61 -0.69 -5.50
C ARG A 11 10.44 -1.66 -5.45
N VAL A 12 10.50 -2.70 -6.26
CA VAL A 12 9.54 -3.81 -6.24
C VAL A 12 10.29 -5.14 -6.30
N PRO A 13 9.74 -6.21 -5.70
CA PRO A 13 10.32 -7.55 -5.84
C PRO A 13 10.37 -8.00 -7.31
N GLU A 14 11.32 -8.87 -7.65
CA GLU A 14 11.37 -9.47 -8.98
C GLU A 14 10.20 -10.45 -9.19
N GLN A 15 9.55 -10.38 -10.36
CA GLN A 15 8.49 -11.31 -10.74
C GLN A 15 9.10 -12.58 -11.33
N ARG A 16 8.93 -13.72 -10.65
CA ARG A 16 9.53 -15.01 -11.00
C ARG A 16 8.60 -16.21 -10.90
N LEU A 17 7.45 -16.06 -10.23
CA LEU A 17 6.48 -17.13 -10.02
C LEU A 17 5.47 -17.17 -11.18
N THR A 18 5.04 -18.36 -11.56
CA THR A 18 3.98 -18.59 -12.56
C THR A 18 2.66 -19.04 -11.95
N SER A 19 2.67 -19.46 -10.68
CA SER A 19 1.51 -19.89 -9.90
C SER A 19 1.66 -19.49 -8.44
N LEU A 20 0.55 -19.51 -7.70
CA LEU A 20 0.52 -19.29 -6.25
C LEU A 20 0.43 -20.64 -5.53
N SER A 21 1.03 -20.75 -4.36
CA SER A 21 1.06 -21.98 -3.56
C SER A 21 -0.25 -22.26 -2.82
N PHE A 22 -1.03 -21.21 -2.54
CA PHE A 22 -2.18 -21.25 -1.63
C PHE A 22 -3.55 -21.24 -2.35
N CYS A 23 -3.61 -20.77 -3.60
CA CYS A 23 -4.81 -20.82 -4.43
C CYS A 23 -4.47 -20.68 -5.91
N GLU A 24 -5.44 -20.87 -6.80
CA GLU A 24 -5.25 -20.47 -8.20
C GLU A 24 -5.17 -18.94 -8.34
N ALA A 25 -4.44 -18.44 -9.33
CA ALA A 25 -4.29 -17.00 -9.60
C ALA A 25 -5.55 -16.38 -10.23
N THR A 26 -6.75 -16.76 -9.77
CA THR A 26 -8.04 -16.25 -10.27
C THR A 26 -8.77 -15.48 -9.17
N PRO A 27 -9.53 -14.42 -9.51
CA PRO A 27 -10.29 -13.66 -8.51
C PRO A 27 -11.25 -14.53 -7.69
N ARG A 28 -11.86 -15.54 -8.33
CA ARG A 28 -12.77 -16.47 -7.65
C ARG A 28 -12.05 -17.33 -6.61
N ALA A 29 -10.94 -17.96 -6.97
CA ALA A 29 -10.17 -18.80 -6.05
C ALA A 29 -9.61 -17.96 -4.90
N LEU A 30 -9.12 -16.75 -5.19
CA LEU A 30 -8.62 -15.85 -4.16
C LEU A 30 -9.74 -15.38 -3.21
N GLN A 31 -10.93 -15.05 -3.72
CA GLN A 31 -12.08 -14.68 -2.89
C GLN A 31 -12.48 -15.81 -1.93
N GLN A 32 -12.45 -17.07 -2.41
CA GLN A 32 -12.73 -18.24 -1.58
C GLN A 32 -11.67 -18.39 -0.48
N TRP A 33 -10.40 -18.24 -0.83
CA TRP A 33 -9.30 -18.28 0.13
C TRP A 33 -9.40 -17.15 1.18
N VAL A 34 -9.68 -15.91 0.76
CA VAL A 34 -9.89 -14.76 1.65
C VAL A 34 -11.03 -15.03 2.63
N SER A 35 -12.14 -15.60 2.15
CA SER A 35 -13.30 -15.94 2.99
C SER A 35 -13.00 -17.05 4.01
N ALA A 36 -11.98 -17.88 3.76
CA ALA A 36 -11.56 -18.97 4.63
C ALA A 36 -10.51 -18.54 5.68
N LEU A 37 -10.05 -17.28 5.66
CA LEU A 37 -9.06 -16.79 6.62
C LEU A 37 -9.59 -16.85 8.05
N PRO A 38 -8.79 -17.30 9.04
CA PRO A 38 -9.23 -17.43 10.42
C PRO A 38 -9.25 -16.07 11.11
N MET A 39 -10.22 -15.21 10.81
CA MET A 39 -10.29 -13.82 11.31
C MET A 39 -10.34 -13.71 12.85
N ALA A 40 -10.66 -14.79 13.57
CA ALA A 40 -10.56 -14.86 15.03
C ALA A 40 -9.11 -14.95 15.54
N ASN A 41 -8.16 -15.36 14.69
CA ASN A 41 -6.74 -15.46 15.01
C ASN A 41 -5.92 -14.51 14.13
N ILE A 42 -5.92 -13.23 14.51
CA ILE A 42 -5.25 -12.13 13.79
C ILE A 42 -3.78 -12.42 13.50
N GLY A 43 -3.06 -13.05 14.44
CA GLY A 43 -1.65 -13.38 14.26
C GLY A 43 -1.41 -14.40 13.15
N GLU A 44 -2.29 -15.39 13.00
CA GLU A 44 -2.21 -16.38 11.93
C GLU A 44 -2.67 -15.79 10.59
N THR A 45 -3.78 -15.05 10.59
CA THR A 45 -4.24 -14.32 9.39
C THR A 45 -3.16 -13.39 8.85
N ALA A 46 -2.45 -12.67 9.72
CA ALA A 46 -1.37 -11.78 9.31
C ALA A 46 -0.21 -12.53 8.62
N LYS A 47 0.15 -13.73 9.10
CA LYS A 47 1.18 -14.56 8.46
C LYS A 47 0.72 -15.05 7.09
N GLN A 48 -0.51 -15.56 6.99
CA GLN A 48 -1.07 -16.05 5.73
C GLN A 48 -1.16 -14.93 4.68
N LEU A 49 -1.64 -13.74 5.08
CA LEU A 49 -1.65 -12.56 4.21
C LEU A 49 -0.24 -12.12 3.80
N TYR A 50 0.72 -12.13 4.73
CA TYR A 50 2.10 -11.79 4.41
C TYR A 50 2.71 -12.73 3.36
N HIS A 51 2.53 -14.05 3.51
CA HIS A 51 2.96 -15.04 2.54
C HIS A 51 2.26 -14.84 1.18
N ALA A 52 0.92 -14.69 1.21
CA ALA A 52 0.13 -14.50 0.00
C ALA A 52 0.53 -13.25 -0.80
N GLN A 53 0.67 -12.10 -0.13
CA GLN A 53 1.12 -10.85 -0.78
C GLN A 53 2.54 -10.96 -1.31
N THR A 54 3.42 -11.67 -0.60
CA THR A 54 4.81 -11.89 -1.04
C THR A 54 4.87 -12.70 -2.33
N GLU A 55 4.06 -13.76 -2.43
CA GLU A 55 3.94 -14.55 -3.67
C GLU A 55 3.27 -13.75 -4.79
N LEU A 56 2.20 -13.00 -4.49
CA LEU A 56 1.51 -12.17 -5.48
C LEU A 56 2.42 -11.12 -6.09
N ASN A 57 3.29 -10.48 -5.30
CA ASN A 57 4.28 -9.54 -5.83
C ASN A 57 5.32 -10.21 -6.73
N GLN A 58 5.59 -11.51 -6.55
CA GLN A 58 6.49 -12.27 -7.39
C GLN A 58 5.79 -12.96 -8.57
N LEU A 59 4.47 -12.99 -8.62
CA LEU A 59 3.69 -13.68 -9.66
C LEU A 59 3.74 -12.91 -10.98
N MET A 60 4.03 -13.56 -12.10
CA MET A 60 3.95 -12.99 -13.44
C MET A 60 2.52 -13.11 -13.98
N ILE A 61 1.79 -12.00 -14.01
CA ILE A 61 0.40 -11.93 -14.50
C ILE A 61 0.11 -10.58 -15.16
N ALA A 62 -0.92 -10.54 -15.99
CA ALA A 62 -1.36 -9.31 -16.65
C ALA A 62 -1.80 -8.23 -15.63
N PRO A 63 -1.54 -6.93 -15.88
CA PRO A 63 -1.83 -5.85 -14.93
C PRO A 63 -3.29 -5.79 -14.45
N ALA A 64 -4.25 -6.05 -15.35
CA ALA A 64 -5.67 -6.05 -15.00
C ALA A 64 -6.06 -7.20 -14.04
N GLN A 65 -5.45 -8.37 -14.22
CA GLN A 65 -5.64 -9.51 -13.33
C GLN A 65 -4.97 -9.23 -11.98
N ARG A 66 -3.75 -8.68 -11.98
CA ARG A 66 -3.06 -8.25 -10.77
C ARG A 66 -3.91 -7.28 -9.96
N PHE A 67 -4.45 -6.25 -10.61
CA PHE A 67 -5.33 -5.28 -9.96
C PHE A 67 -6.50 -5.94 -9.25
N ALA A 68 -7.21 -6.85 -9.93
CA ALA A 68 -8.34 -7.56 -9.35
C ALA A 68 -7.94 -8.38 -8.12
N LEU A 69 -6.79 -9.07 -8.15
CA LEU A 69 -6.30 -9.84 -7.01
C LEU A 69 -5.89 -8.93 -5.83
N MET A 70 -5.25 -7.79 -6.12
CA MET A 70 -4.83 -6.82 -5.11
C MET A 70 -6.02 -6.19 -4.38
N GLU A 71 -7.07 -5.80 -5.10
CA GLU A 71 -8.27 -5.23 -4.49
C GLU A 71 -8.98 -6.22 -3.55
N LEU A 72 -8.92 -7.53 -3.84
CA LEU A 72 -9.50 -8.58 -2.97
C LEU A 72 -8.76 -8.76 -1.64
N ILE A 73 -7.45 -8.55 -1.62
CA ILE A 73 -6.61 -8.71 -0.43
C ILE A 73 -6.55 -7.45 0.42
N ARG A 74 -6.84 -6.29 -0.19
CA ARG A 74 -6.72 -4.98 0.44
C ARG A 74 -7.50 -4.91 1.76
N ASP A 75 -8.80 -5.19 1.74
CA ASP A 75 -9.63 -5.07 2.94
C ASP A 75 -9.18 -5.98 4.10
N PRO A 76 -8.88 -7.28 3.88
CA PRO A 76 -8.27 -8.13 4.90
C PRO A 76 -6.97 -7.58 5.48
N VAL A 77 -6.08 -7.03 4.65
CA VAL A 77 -4.80 -6.45 5.10
C VAL A 77 -5.03 -5.23 5.98
N TYR A 78 -5.97 -4.38 5.60
CA TYR A 78 -6.32 -3.19 6.38
C TYR A 78 -6.92 -3.56 7.73
N PHE A 79 -7.88 -4.49 7.75
CA PHE A 79 -8.47 -5.02 8.98
C PHE A 79 -7.40 -5.58 9.93
N VAL A 80 -6.52 -6.44 9.43
CA VAL A 80 -5.43 -7.03 10.25
C VAL A 80 -4.47 -5.95 10.75
N CYS A 81 -4.11 -4.97 9.91
CA CYS A 81 -3.25 -3.87 10.33
C CYS A 81 -3.88 -3.01 11.43
N GLU A 82 -5.19 -2.79 11.39
CA GLU A 82 -5.95 -2.06 12.40
C GLU A 82 -5.99 -2.85 13.72
N GLU A 83 -6.34 -4.14 13.68
CA GLU A 83 -6.38 -4.99 14.88
C GLU A 83 -5.00 -5.12 15.53
N LEU A 84 -3.95 -5.34 14.73
CA LEU A 84 -2.57 -5.41 15.23
C LEU A 84 -2.09 -4.08 15.82
N SER A 85 -2.64 -2.94 15.36
CA SER A 85 -2.25 -1.62 15.86
C SER A 85 -2.54 -1.39 17.33
N LYS A 86 -3.59 -2.04 17.85
CA LYS A 86 -3.99 -1.99 19.26
C LYS A 86 -2.92 -2.55 20.19
N HIS A 87 -1.99 -3.36 19.68
CA HIS A 87 -0.92 -3.98 20.48
C HIS A 87 0.37 -3.18 20.58
N PHE A 88 0.58 -2.17 19.73
CA PHE A 88 1.79 -1.33 19.77
C PHE A 88 1.51 0.17 19.89
N LEU A 89 0.30 0.65 19.61
CA LEU A 89 -0.10 2.03 19.87
C LEU A 89 -0.45 2.23 21.35
N ASN A 90 -0.14 3.41 21.90
CA ASN A 90 -0.28 3.76 23.32
C ASN A 90 0.56 2.91 24.28
N GLN A 91 1.59 2.23 23.77
CA GLN A 91 2.61 1.55 24.58
C GLN A 91 3.74 2.54 24.96
N PRO A 92 4.61 2.20 25.93
CA PRO A 92 5.79 3.01 26.24
C PRO A 92 6.63 3.32 25.00
N VAL A 93 7.30 4.47 25.00
CA VAL A 93 8.12 4.96 23.86
C VAL A 93 9.17 3.91 23.44
N VAL A 94 9.78 3.22 24.40
CA VAL A 94 10.60 2.05 24.13
C VAL A 94 9.70 0.82 24.07
N LEU A 95 9.34 0.42 22.85
CA LEU A 95 8.54 -0.78 22.63
C LEU A 95 9.31 -2.04 23.05
N PRO A 96 8.70 -2.91 23.88
CA PRO A 96 9.22 -4.26 24.11
C PRO A 96 9.31 -5.06 22.80
N ASP A 97 10.11 -6.13 22.79
CA ASP A 97 10.41 -6.89 21.57
C ASP A 97 9.18 -7.42 20.83
N LYS A 98 8.13 -7.81 21.56
CA LYS A 98 6.89 -8.38 20.98
C LYS A 98 6.07 -7.31 20.22
N PRO A 99 5.66 -6.18 20.83
CA PRO A 99 5.05 -5.06 20.11
C PRO A 99 5.86 -4.54 18.92
N ARG A 100 7.20 -4.48 19.03
CA ARG A 100 8.09 -4.10 17.93
C ARG A 100 7.97 -5.04 16.73
N LYS A 101 7.97 -6.36 16.98
CA LYS A 101 7.77 -7.37 15.92
C LYS A 101 6.40 -7.22 15.24
N ILE A 102 5.35 -6.93 15.99
CA ILE A 102 4.00 -6.72 15.45
C ILE A 102 3.95 -5.46 14.58
N ALA A 103 4.55 -4.36 15.02
CA ALA A 103 4.66 -3.14 14.23
C ALA A 103 5.39 -3.38 12.90
N ASN A 104 6.53 -4.09 12.94
CA ASN A 104 7.29 -4.46 11.74
C ASN A 104 6.48 -5.34 10.78
N LEU A 105 5.68 -6.28 11.30
CA LEU A 105 4.81 -7.11 10.46
C LEU A 105 3.77 -6.25 9.73
N CYS A 106 3.11 -5.32 10.43
CA CYS A 106 2.14 -4.43 9.79
C CYS A 106 2.80 -3.51 8.76
N GLN A 107 4.01 -3.02 9.06
CA GLN A 107 4.81 -2.23 8.13
C GLN A 107 5.07 -3.02 6.84
N ALA A 108 5.47 -4.29 6.98
CA ALA A 108 5.76 -5.17 5.86
C ALA A 108 4.51 -5.52 5.04
N LEU A 109 3.36 -5.76 5.69
CA LEU A 109 2.08 -5.99 5.03
C LEU A 109 1.67 -4.80 4.13
N GLN A 110 1.79 -3.57 4.64
CA GLN A 110 1.48 -2.38 3.85
C GLN A 110 2.50 -2.10 2.74
N MET A 111 3.79 -2.33 2.99
CA MET A 111 4.81 -2.23 1.93
C MET A 111 4.55 -3.25 0.81
N ASN A 112 4.20 -4.49 1.17
CA ASN A 112 3.84 -5.51 0.18
C ASN A 112 2.58 -5.14 -0.59
N LEU A 113 1.60 -4.50 0.04
CA LEU A 113 0.41 -4.01 -0.64
C LEU A 113 0.77 -2.91 -1.66
N ALA A 114 1.56 -1.93 -1.24
CA ALA A 114 2.07 -0.88 -2.12
C ALA A 114 2.88 -1.46 -3.30
N ASN A 115 3.70 -2.48 -3.07
CA ASN A 115 4.50 -3.14 -4.11
C ASN A 115 3.63 -3.71 -5.25
N GLY A 116 2.50 -4.33 -4.93
CA GLY A 116 1.62 -4.89 -5.95
C GLY A 116 1.02 -3.81 -6.86
N TYR A 117 0.68 -2.64 -6.32
CA TYR A 117 0.23 -1.50 -7.12
C TYR A 117 1.39 -0.84 -7.89
N LYS A 118 2.59 -0.77 -7.31
CA LYS A 118 3.79 -0.24 -7.99
C LYS A 118 4.16 -1.07 -9.22
N HIS A 119 3.99 -2.40 -9.18
CA HIS A 119 4.16 -3.24 -10.37
C HIS A 119 3.27 -2.78 -11.52
N MET A 120 2.00 -2.47 -11.26
CA MET A 120 1.10 -2.01 -12.31
C MET A 120 1.54 -0.70 -12.96
N VAL A 121 2.15 0.20 -12.17
CA VAL A 121 2.71 1.46 -12.65
C VAL A 121 3.94 1.19 -13.54
N LEU A 122 4.84 0.31 -13.10
CA LEU A 122 6.05 -0.07 -13.85
C LEU A 122 5.73 -0.80 -15.15
N ASP A 123 4.70 -1.66 -15.14
CA ASP A 123 4.24 -2.38 -16.33
C ASP A 123 3.58 -1.44 -17.36
N SER A 124 3.32 -0.18 -16.98
CA SER A 124 2.58 0.80 -17.76
C SER A 124 3.41 2.01 -18.22
N LEU A 125 4.61 1.78 -18.76
CA LEU A 125 5.49 2.82 -19.33
C LEU A 125 5.30 3.14 -20.83
N ALA A 126 4.36 2.49 -21.53
CA ALA A 126 3.96 2.82 -22.90
C ALA A 126 3.32 4.23 -23.04
N PRO A 127 3.43 4.87 -24.22
CA PRO A 127 3.09 6.28 -24.43
C PRO A 127 1.58 6.61 -24.49
N SER A 128 0.71 5.61 -24.65
CA SER A 128 -0.74 5.85 -24.70
C SER A 128 -1.54 4.62 -24.28
N TYR A 129 -2.62 4.86 -23.52
CA TYR A 129 -3.51 3.82 -23.02
C TYR A 129 -4.98 4.15 -23.18
N PRO A 130 -5.84 3.13 -23.33
CA PRO A 130 -7.29 3.30 -23.22
C PRO A 130 -7.68 3.93 -21.88
N GLU A 131 -8.78 4.68 -21.87
CA GLU A 131 -9.32 5.37 -20.69
C GLU A 131 -9.53 4.42 -19.49
N LYS A 132 -9.95 3.17 -19.75
CA LYS A 132 -10.11 2.15 -18.70
C LYS A 132 -8.79 1.85 -17.98
N VAL A 133 -7.69 1.75 -18.72
CA VAL A 133 -6.35 1.50 -18.15
C VAL A 133 -5.86 2.74 -17.41
N ARG A 134 -6.11 3.95 -17.92
CA ARG A 134 -5.79 5.21 -17.21
C ARG A 134 -6.47 5.29 -15.85
N ARG A 135 -7.76 4.94 -15.76
CA ARG A 135 -8.49 4.88 -14.49
C ARG A 135 -7.91 3.85 -13.53
N MET A 136 -7.61 2.65 -14.03
CA MET A 136 -6.97 1.60 -13.25
C MET A 136 -5.60 2.04 -12.71
N LEU A 137 -4.78 2.71 -13.52
CA LEU A 137 -3.49 3.27 -13.10
C LEU A 137 -3.63 4.40 -12.11
N ALA A 138 -4.63 5.27 -12.30
CA ALA A 138 -4.92 6.33 -11.35
C ALA A 138 -5.26 5.74 -9.98
N THR A 139 -6.13 4.72 -9.94
CA THR A 139 -6.42 3.97 -8.72
C THR A 139 -5.16 3.33 -8.14
N ALA A 140 -4.36 2.62 -8.93
CA ALA A 140 -3.12 2.00 -8.46
C ALA A 140 -2.14 3.02 -7.85
N CYS A 141 -1.94 4.18 -8.47
CA CYS A 141 -1.10 5.26 -7.92
C CYS A 141 -1.65 5.80 -6.59
N HIS A 142 -2.96 6.04 -6.53
CA HIS A 142 -3.63 6.51 -5.32
C HIS A 142 -3.49 5.51 -4.16
N ARG A 143 -3.70 4.21 -4.44
CA ARG A 143 -3.55 3.13 -3.46
C ARG A 143 -2.10 3.03 -2.98
N ALA A 144 -1.14 2.99 -3.91
CA ALA A 144 0.29 2.92 -3.58
C ALA A 144 0.73 4.10 -2.71
N ILE A 145 0.37 5.33 -3.06
CA ILE A 145 0.68 6.51 -2.24
C ILE A 145 0.03 6.42 -0.87
N SER A 146 -1.23 6.01 -0.79
CA SER A 146 -1.95 5.87 0.49
C SER A 146 -1.32 4.82 1.40
N ASP A 147 -0.95 3.66 0.85
CA ASP A 147 -0.31 2.58 1.60
C ASP A 147 1.09 2.98 2.07
N LEU A 148 1.89 3.60 1.20
CA LEU A 148 3.21 4.15 1.57
C LEU A 148 3.07 5.28 2.61
N SER A 149 2.05 6.12 2.52
CA SER A 149 1.80 7.18 3.51
C SER A 149 1.55 6.61 4.91
N ARG A 150 0.80 5.49 4.99
CA ARG A 150 0.56 4.80 6.26
C ARG A 150 1.83 4.18 6.85
N THR A 151 2.79 3.77 6.02
CA THR A 151 4.11 3.30 6.48
C THR A 151 4.94 4.43 7.12
N ILE A 152 4.84 5.67 6.61
CA ILE A 152 5.47 6.84 7.22
C ILE A 152 4.75 7.22 8.51
N LEU A 153 3.41 7.29 8.48
CA LEU A 153 2.59 7.62 9.65
C LEU A 153 2.90 6.70 10.82
N ARG A 154 2.99 5.38 10.57
CA ARG A 154 3.34 4.40 11.60
C ARG A 154 4.74 4.64 12.16
N ALA A 155 5.73 4.89 11.32
CA ALA A 155 7.08 5.21 11.78
C ALA A 155 7.08 6.45 12.69
N SER A 156 6.33 7.50 12.31
CA SER A 156 6.14 8.70 13.14
C SER A 156 5.44 8.41 14.46
N GLN A 157 4.38 7.60 14.48
CA GLN A 157 3.70 7.18 15.71
C GLN A 157 4.63 6.41 16.65
N LEU A 158 5.55 5.64 16.10
CA LEU A 158 6.53 4.86 16.87
C LEU A 158 7.82 5.64 17.18
N TYR A 159 7.84 6.95 16.93
CA TYR A 159 9.01 7.82 17.09
C TYR A 159 10.28 7.27 16.42
N SER A 160 10.08 6.59 15.30
CA SER A 160 11.12 5.94 14.50
C SER A 160 11.34 6.71 13.20
N PRO A 161 12.54 6.65 12.61
CA PRO A 161 12.78 7.27 11.32
C PRO A 161 11.87 6.66 10.25
N SER A 162 11.43 7.48 9.28
CA SER A 162 10.68 6.98 8.13
C SER A 162 11.47 5.92 7.37
N PRO A 163 10.82 4.89 6.80
CA PRO A 163 11.54 3.85 6.09
C PRO A 163 12.28 4.41 4.86
N THR A 164 13.51 3.91 4.66
CA THR A 164 14.42 4.43 3.63
C THR A 164 13.81 4.33 2.23
N GLY A 165 13.73 5.48 1.54
CA GLY A 165 13.29 5.56 0.14
C GLY A 165 11.78 5.72 -0.07
N VAL A 166 10.95 5.53 0.96
CA VAL A 166 9.49 5.64 0.82
C VAL A 166 9.05 7.03 0.35
N TRP A 167 9.66 8.09 0.88
CA TRP A 167 9.39 9.46 0.42
C TRP A 167 9.69 9.64 -1.07
N LEU A 168 10.85 9.15 -1.53
CA LEU A 168 11.22 9.22 -2.94
C LEU A 168 10.22 8.47 -3.83
N GLU A 169 9.79 7.29 -3.42
CA GLU A 169 8.77 6.52 -4.15
C GLU A 169 7.43 7.25 -4.23
N ILE A 170 6.98 7.89 -3.15
CA ILE A 170 5.76 8.71 -3.14
C ILE A 170 5.88 9.86 -4.13
N HIS A 171 6.99 10.60 -4.12
CA HIS A 171 7.22 11.68 -5.08
C HIS A 171 7.25 11.20 -6.53
N GLN A 172 7.89 10.05 -6.78
CA GLN A 172 7.96 9.44 -8.11
C GLN A 172 6.58 8.98 -8.61
N LEU A 173 5.76 8.37 -7.75
CA LEU A 173 4.39 8.00 -8.08
C LEU A 173 3.53 9.22 -8.40
N PHE A 174 3.68 10.30 -7.63
CA PHE A 174 2.96 11.55 -7.88
C PHE A 174 3.39 12.19 -9.21
N ALA A 175 4.70 12.28 -9.47
CA ALA A 175 5.24 12.84 -10.71
C ALA A 175 4.82 12.02 -11.93
N PHE A 176 4.83 10.68 -11.83
CA PHE A 176 4.28 9.79 -12.85
C PHE A 176 2.79 10.07 -13.12
N ALA A 177 2.00 10.19 -12.06
CA ALA A 177 0.56 10.46 -12.17
C ALA A 177 0.27 11.83 -12.80
N GLU A 178 1.06 12.85 -12.48
CA GLU A 178 0.97 14.18 -13.08
C GLU A 178 1.31 14.15 -14.57
N HIS A 179 2.44 13.55 -14.93
CA HIS A 179 2.90 13.41 -16.32
C HIS A 179 1.87 12.69 -17.20
N ASN A 180 1.23 11.64 -16.66
CA ASN A 180 0.21 10.86 -17.37
C ASN A 180 -1.21 11.45 -17.26
N GLN A 181 -1.36 12.62 -16.65
CA GLN A 181 -2.62 13.35 -16.43
C GLN A 181 -3.67 12.52 -15.65
N LEU A 182 -3.21 11.76 -14.66
CA LEU A 182 -4.05 10.89 -13.82
C LEU A 182 -4.63 11.61 -12.59
N LEU A 183 -4.15 12.82 -12.27
CA LEU A 183 -4.58 13.55 -11.06
C LEU A 183 -6.07 13.94 -11.06
N ARG A 184 -6.69 14.03 -12.25
CA ARG A 184 -8.11 14.43 -12.42
C ARG A 184 -9.12 13.36 -11.98
N TYR A 185 -8.70 12.13 -11.76
CA TYR A 185 -9.61 11.04 -11.43
C TYR A 185 -10.00 11.09 -9.96
N ALA A 186 -11.30 11.17 -9.70
CA ALA A 186 -11.88 10.92 -8.39
C ALA A 186 -11.92 9.40 -8.15
N ILE A 187 -11.27 8.96 -7.08
CA ILE A 187 -11.08 7.55 -6.74
C ILE A 187 -11.81 7.29 -5.44
N GLU A 188 -12.73 6.33 -5.49
CA GLU A 188 -13.42 5.85 -4.30
C GLU A 188 -12.47 5.02 -3.44
N ASP A 189 -12.42 5.32 -2.15
CA ASP A 189 -11.60 4.60 -1.19
C ASP A 189 -12.32 4.43 0.14
N ASN A 190 -12.86 3.24 0.38
CA ASN A 190 -13.51 2.91 1.64
C ASN A 190 -12.55 2.94 2.84
N GLN A 191 -11.23 2.91 2.58
CA GLN A 191 -10.20 2.99 3.61
C GLN A 191 -9.85 4.45 3.99
N ASN A 192 -10.35 5.45 3.25
CA ASN A 192 -10.23 6.86 3.59
C ASN A 192 -11.45 7.31 4.41
N GLN A 193 -11.23 7.64 5.67
CA GLN A 193 -12.32 7.99 6.61
C GLN A 193 -12.85 9.42 6.41
N PHE A 194 -12.01 10.38 6.01
CA PHE A 194 -12.36 11.80 6.02
C PHE A 194 -12.81 12.37 4.67
N ARG A 195 -12.34 11.80 3.55
CA ARG A 195 -12.68 12.27 2.21
C ARG A 195 -12.76 11.11 1.23
N ASN A 196 -13.97 10.84 0.75
CA ASN A 196 -14.28 9.82 -0.24
C ASN A 196 -15.40 10.34 -1.16
N PRO A 197 -15.21 10.45 -2.49
CA PRO A 197 -13.99 10.12 -3.23
C PRO A 197 -12.84 11.12 -3.00
N SER A 198 -11.62 10.69 -3.31
CA SER A 198 -10.40 11.52 -3.21
C SER A 198 -9.55 11.36 -4.47
N THR A 199 -8.66 12.31 -4.72
CA THR A 199 -7.73 12.27 -5.85
C THR A 199 -6.33 11.82 -5.41
N ILE A 200 -5.48 11.47 -6.38
CA ILE A 200 -4.05 11.22 -6.13
C ILE A 200 -3.41 12.45 -5.48
N GLY A 201 -3.81 13.66 -5.91
CA GLY A 201 -3.39 14.91 -5.31
C GLY A 201 -3.74 14.98 -3.83
N ASP A 202 -4.97 14.65 -3.45
CA ASP A 202 -5.39 14.68 -2.04
C ASP A 202 -4.55 13.74 -1.17
N ALA A 203 -4.30 12.52 -1.65
CA ALA A 203 -3.47 11.54 -0.94
C ALA A 203 -2.02 12.03 -0.77
N TYR A 204 -1.45 12.65 -1.81
CA TYR A 204 -0.10 13.21 -1.78
C TYR A 204 0.03 14.43 -0.87
N HIS A 205 -0.89 15.39 -0.95
CA HIS A 205 -0.86 16.58 -0.09
C HIS A 205 -1.01 16.21 1.38
N ARG A 206 -1.86 15.22 1.71
CA ARG A 206 -2.04 14.72 3.07
C ARG A 206 -0.72 14.27 3.71
N ILE A 207 0.06 13.45 2.98
CA ILE A 207 1.34 12.98 3.50
C ILE A 207 2.39 14.09 3.57
N LEU A 208 2.40 15.04 2.62
CA LEU A 208 3.27 16.22 2.73
C LEU A 208 2.95 17.06 3.97
N MET A 209 1.67 17.27 4.28
CA MET A 209 1.28 17.99 5.50
C MET A 209 1.77 17.28 6.76
N LEU A 210 1.70 15.95 6.81
CA LEU A 210 2.30 15.19 7.91
C LEU A 210 3.83 15.37 7.97
N GLY A 211 4.52 15.38 6.82
CA GLY A 211 5.97 15.62 6.76
C GLY A 211 6.39 17.03 7.19
N CYS A 212 5.53 18.03 6.98
CA CYS A 212 5.74 19.40 7.43
C CYS A 212 5.33 19.64 8.89
N ALA A 213 4.37 18.85 9.40
CA ALA A 213 4.06 18.80 10.81
C ALA A 213 5.26 18.23 11.56
N LYS A 214 5.55 18.70 12.78
CA LYS A 214 6.57 18.08 13.65
C LYS A 214 5.91 16.88 14.36
N PRO A 215 5.87 15.67 13.79
CA PRO A 215 4.95 14.62 14.26
C PRO A 215 5.36 14.12 15.65
N ASN A 216 6.66 14.24 15.96
CA ASN A 216 7.25 13.93 17.25
C ASN A 216 6.75 14.83 18.41
N GLN A 217 6.02 15.92 18.10
CA GLN A 217 5.42 16.82 19.09
C GLN A 217 3.91 16.59 19.28
N VAL A 218 3.35 15.64 18.54
CA VAL A 218 1.91 15.32 18.52
C VAL A 218 1.71 13.94 19.15
N ARG A 219 0.62 13.75 19.91
CA ARG A 219 0.36 12.44 20.54
C ARG A 219 0.04 11.41 19.47
N GLN A 220 0.41 10.14 19.72
CA GLN A 220 0.17 9.02 18.79
C GLN A 220 -1.30 8.92 18.31
N ARG A 221 -2.26 9.22 19.20
CA ARG A 221 -3.70 9.20 18.89
C ARG A 221 -4.11 10.31 17.93
N ASP A 222 -3.54 11.50 18.07
CA ASP A 222 -3.88 12.65 17.23
C ASP A 222 -3.28 12.47 15.82
N LEU A 223 -2.13 11.81 15.71
CA LEU A 223 -1.55 11.40 14.43
C LEU A 223 -2.43 10.38 13.68
N ALA A 224 -3.18 9.53 14.38
CA ALA A 224 -4.03 8.52 13.74
C ALA A 224 -5.22 9.13 12.98
N MET A 225 -5.52 10.42 13.20
CA MET A 225 -6.59 11.16 12.53
C MET A 225 -6.11 11.91 11.26
N LEU A 226 -4.81 11.84 10.93
CA LEU A 226 -4.22 12.46 9.74
C LEU A 226 -4.11 11.45 8.58
#